data_AF-B6AIW7-F1
#
_entry.id   AF-B6AIW7-F1
#
_cell.length_a   1.000
_cell.length_b   1.000
_cell.length_c   1.000
_cell.angle_alpha   90.00
_cell.angle_beta   90.00
_cell.angle_gamma   90.00
#
_symmetry.space_group_name_H-M   'P 1'
#
loop_
_entity.id
_entity.type
_entity.pdbx_description
1 polymer ?
#
loop_
_entity_poly.entity_id
_entity_poly.type
_entity_poly.pdbx_seq_one_letter_code
_entity_poly.pdbx_strand_id
1 'polypeptide(L)'
;MSKNKKNKEFHNQDNMRNIFNETIRDIRKLVYPHLGKFQRQQYEDIQAKALGFRTRKSQKMPLPELLARKKATKKHIEARKALENELNVSLMVGKSANIMEAERLNKLEKREKRNKRKYSNNISGKGVREHNGVVQVTKKMLKQYLRNDKI
;
A
#
# COMPACT_ATOMS: atom_id res chain seq x y z
N MET A 1 -33.53 3.40 6.99
CA MET A 1 -33.07 2.61 8.16
C MET A 1 -33.01 3.52 9.39
N SER A 2 -33.70 3.15 10.48
CA SER A 2 -33.75 3.91 11.74
C SER A 2 -32.37 3.98 12.41
N LYS A 3 -32.01 5.14 12.98
CA LYS A 3 -30.73 5.38 13.69
C LYS A 3 -30.44 4.33 14.76
N ASN A 4 -31.47 3.77 15.41
CA ASN A 4 -31.33 2.74 16.43
C ASN A 4 -30.87 1.38 15.90
N LYS A 5 -31.23 1.00 14.66
CA LYS A 5 -30.74 -0.25 14.05
C LYS A 5 -29.26 -0.16 13.71
N LYS A 6 -28.81 0.99 13.18
CA LYS A 6 -27.39 1.24 12.89
C LYS A 6 -26.53 1.18 14.16
N ASN A 7 -26.96 1.82 15.25
CA ASN A 7 -26.21 1.79 16.51
C ASN A 7 -26.08 0.37 17.09
N LYS A 8 -27.14 -0.45 16.98
CA LYS A 8 -27.13 -1.84 17.45
C LYS A 8 -26.21 -2.74 16.60
N GLU A 9 -26.20 -2.54 15.27
CA GLU A 9 -25.28 -3.22 14.36
C GLU A 9 -23.81 -2.85 14.61
N PHE A 10 -23.51 -1.57 14.84
CA PHE A 10 -22.17 -1.12 15.22
C PHE A 10 -21.71 -1.75 16.55
N HIS A 11 -22.56 -1.73 17.57
CA HIS A 11 -22.22 -2.30 18.88
C HIS A 11 -21.99 -3.82 18.82
N ASN A 12 -22.77 -4.53 18.00
CA ASN A 12 -22.55 -5.95 17.74
C ASN A 12 -21.23 -6.20 17.00
N GLN A 13 -20.87 -5.37 16.02
CA GLN A 13 -19.57 -5.47 15.34
C GLN A 13 -18.39 -5.25 16.29
N ASP A 14 -18.50 -4.28 17.19
CA ASP A 14 -17.44 -3.99 18.17
C ASP A 14 -17.30 -5.12 19.20
N ASN A 15 -18.42 -5.70 19.65
CA ASN A 15 -18.39 -6.90 20.51
C ASN A 15 -17.71 -8.09 19.83
N MET A 16 -18.04 -8.36 18.57
CA MET A 16 -17.40 -9.44 17.80
C MET A 16 -15.91 -9.19 17.56
N ARG A 17 -15.51 -7.93 17.35
CA ARG A 17 -14.09 -7.56 17.25
C ARG A 17 -13.34 -7.78 18.57
N ASN A 18 -13.97 -7.48 19.70
CA ASN A 18 -13.35 -7.69 21.01
C ASN A 18 -13.12 -9.18 21.27
N ILE A 19 -14.13 -10.02 21.04
CA ILE A 19 -14.02 -11.49 21.16
C ILE A 19 -12.94 -12.03 20.23
N PHE A 20 -12.89 -11.56 18.98
CA PHE A 20 -11.85 -11.95 18.03
C PHE A 20 -10.44 -11.55 18.51
N ASN A 21 -10.29 -10.36 19.06
CA ASN A 21 -9.01 -9.89 19.58
C ASN A 21 -8.58 -10.67 20.83
N GLU A 22 -9.52 -11.03 21.71
CA GLU A 22 -9.27 -11.85 22.90
C GLU A 22 -8.82 -13.25 22.53
N THR A 23 -9.57 -13.92 21.66
CA THR A 23 -9.21 -15.26 21.16
C THR A 23 -7.83 -15.27 20.49
N ILE A 24 -7.49 -14.26 19.68
CA ILE A 24 -6.14 -14.13 19.12
C ILE A 24 -5.08 -13.95 20.21
N ARG A 25 -5.35 -13.16 21.25
CA ARG A 25 -4.40 -12.98 22.37
C ARG A 25 -4.15 -14.30 23.08
N ASP A 26 -5.18 -15.09 23.28
CA ASP A 26 -5.05 -16.38 23.96
C ASP A 26 -4.28 -17.39 23.12
N ILE A 27 -4.56 -17.46 21.81
CA ILE A 27 -3.76 -18.26 20.87
C ILE A 27 -2.29 -17.85 20.92
N ARG A 28 -1.99 -16.55 20.93
CA ARG A 28 -0.60 -16.07 21.01
C ARG A 28 0.07 -16.45 22.32
N LYS A 29 -0.63 -16.33 23.46
CA LYS A 29 -0.11 -16.73 24.78
C LYS A 29 0.21 -18.23 24.81
N LEU A 30 -0.64 -19.04 24.18
CA LEU A 30 -0.46 -20.48 24.11
C LEU A 30 0.71 -20.85 23.18
N VAL A 31 0.81 -20.23 22.01
CA VAL A 31 1.81 -20.59 20.99
C VAL A 31 3.20 -20.01 21.30
N TYR A 32 3.30 -18.80 21.85
CA TYR A 32 4.57 -18.08 22.01
C TYR A 32 5.65 -18.86 22.79
N PRO A 33 5.34 -19.54 23.92
CA PRO A 33 6.28 -20.38 24.64
C PRO A 33 6.81 -21.57 23.82
N HIS A 34 6.08 -22.03 22.81
CA HIS A 34 6.46 -23.17 21.99
C HIS A 34 7.17 -22.78 20.67
N LEU A 35 7.23 -21.49 20.34
CA LEU A 35 7.97 -21.01 19.17
C LEU A 35 9.48 -21.22 19.35
N GLY A 36 10.14 -21.65 18.28
CA GLY A 36 11.61 -21.71 18.24
C GLY A 36 12.26 -20.32 18.22
N LYS A 37 13.55 -20.23 18.53
CA LYS A 37 14.30 -18.95 18.62
C LYS A 37 14.12 -18.06 17.39
N PHE A 38 14.22 -18.65 16.19
CA PHE A 38 14.07 -17.92 14.94
C PHE A 38 12.65 -17.36 14.75
N GLN A 39 11.63 -18.17 15.04
CA GLN A 39 10.23 -17.77 14.89
C GLN A 39 9.84 -16.70 15.93
N ARG A 40 10.34 -16.81 17.17
CA ARG A 40 10.17 -15.76 18.20
C ARG A 40 10.77 -14.44 17.74
N GLN A 41 11.97 -14.47 17.19
CA GLN A 41 12.62 -13.26 16.67
C GLN A 41 11.79 -12.62 15.53
N GLN A 42 11.26 -13.42 14.60
CA GLN A 42 10.38 -12.92 13.56
C GLN A 42 9.12 -12.26 14.12
N TYR A 43 8.50 -12.90 15.12
CA TYR A 43 7.31 -12.37 15.78
C TYR A 43 7.59 -11.03 16.48
N GLU A 44 8.68 -10.95 17.24
CA GLU A 44 9.13 -9.73 17.93
C GLU A 44 9.46 -8.61 16.94
N ASP A 45 10.14 -8.93 15.82
CA ASP A 45 10.45 -7.96 14.78
C ASP A 45 9.16 -7.41 14.12
N ILE A 46 8.16 -8.27 13.88
CA ILE A 46 6.85 -7.85 13.35
C ILE A 46 6.12 -6.95 14.36
N GLN A 47 6.13 -7.31 15.64
CA GLN A 47 5.50 -6.53 16.71
C GLN A 47 6.17 -5.15 16.85
N ALA A 48 7.51 -5.11 16.90
CA ALA A 48 8.29 -3.88 16.96
C ALA A 48 8.00 -2.98 15.75
N LYS A 49 7.92 -3.55 14.55
CA LYS A 49 7.57 -2.82 13.32
C LYS A 49 6.15 -2.24 13.37
N ALA A 50 5.18 -3.00 13.87
CA ALA A 50 3.80 -2.53 14.02
C ALA A 50 3.70 -1.35 15.00
N LEU A 51 4.55 -1.34 16.04
CA LEU A 51 4.70 -0.24 16.99
C LEU A 51 5.52 0.94 16.45
N GLY A 52 6.03 0.85 15.21
CA GLY A 52 6.80 1.92 14.56
C GLY A 52 8.30 1.88 14.82
N PHE A 53 8.80 0.88 15.57
CA PHE A 53 10.23 0.70 15.76
C PHE A 53 10.92 0.16 14.50
N ARG A 54 12.18 0.56 14.34
CA ARG A 54 13.04 0.02 13.28
C ARG A 54 13.52 -1.38 13.67
N THR A 55 13.26 -2.37 12.84
CA THR A 55 13.71 -3.75 13.05
C THR A 55 15.22 -3.89 12.87
N ARG A 56 15.77 -5.01 13.38
CA ARG A 56 17.19 -5.32 13.23
C ARG A 56 17.58 -5.33 11.76
N LYS A 57 18.72 -4.70 11.43
CA LYS A 57 19.25 -4.71 10.07
C LYS A 57 19.67 -6.14 9.72
N SER A 58 19.47 -6.54 8.47
CA SER A 58 20.06 -7.77 7.97
C SER A 58 21.59 -7.70 8.11
N GLN A 59 22.21 -8.87 8.27
CA GLN A 59 23.66 -8.99 8.23
C GLN A 59 24.20 -8.38 6.91
N LYS A 60 25.36 -7.72 6.99
CA LYS A 60 26.07 -7.25 5.81
C LYS A 60 26.43 -8.47 4.95
N MET A 61 26.21 -8.38 3.65
CA MET A 61 26.52 -9.45 2.72
C MET A 61 27.35 -8.89 1.54
N PRO A 62 28.22 -9.72 0.93
CA PRO A 62 28.93 -9.33 -0.28
C PRO A 62 27.97 -8.94 -1.41
N LEU A 63 28.36 -7.93 -2.19
CA LEU A 63 27.56 -7.45 -3.33
C LEU A 63 27.15 -8.55 -4.33
N PRO A 64 28.03 -9.47 -4.78
CA PRO A 64 27.63 -10.48 -5.77
C PRO A 64 26.53 -11.40 -5.23
N GLU A 65 26.62 -11.79 -3.96
CA GLU A 65 25.61 -12.63 -3.32
C GLU A 65 24.27 -11.89 -3.17
N LEU A 66 24.31 -10.59 -2.83
CA LEU A 66 23.11 -9.76 -2.74
C LEU A 66 22.37 -9.70 -4.07
N LEU A 67 23.12 -9.50 -5.16
CA LEU A 67 22.57 -9.43 -6.50
C LEU A 67 22.00 -10.78 -6.93
N ALA A 68 22.69 -11.89 -6.64
CA ALA A 68 22.19 -13.23 -6.92
C ALA A 68 20.86 -13.50 -6.22
N ARG A 69 20.76 -13.17 -4.92
CA ARG A 69 19.50 -13.31 -4.16
C ARG A 69 18.38 -12.46 -4.74
N LYS A 70 18.65 -11.19 -5.08
CA LYS A 70 17.66 -10.31 -5.71
C LYS A 70 17.17 -10.86 -7.06
N LYS A 71 18.07 -11.42 -7.88
CA LYS A 71 17.73 -12.04 -9.15
C LYS A 71 16.84 -13.27 -8.95
N ALA A 72 17.18 -14.13 -7.97
CA ALA A 72 16.37 -15.29 -7.62
C ALA A 72 14.96 -14.88 -7.15
N THR A 73 14.85 -13.89 -6.26
CA THR A 73 13.53 -13.40 -5.80
C THR A 73 12.70 -12.85 -6.95
N LYS A 74 13.32 -12.12 -7.89
CA LYS A 74 12.62 -11.58 -9.07
C LYS A 74 12.10 -12.72 -9.96
N LYS A 75 12.93 -13.73 -10.22
CA LYS A 75 12.55 -14.92 -10.99
C LYS A 75 11.36 -15.66 -10.35
N HIS A 76 11.37 -15.82 -9.02
CA HIS A 76 10.25 -16.45 -8.31
C HIS A 76 8.95 -15.64 -8.42
N ILE A 77 9.03 -14.31 -8.35
CA ILE A 77 7.86 -13.44 -8.52
C ILE A 77 7.32 -13.55 -9.94
N GLU A 78 8.20 -13.57 -10.95
CA GLU A 78 7.80 -13.73 -12.36
C GLU A 78 7.15 -15.08 -12.63
N ALA A 79 7.71 -16.17 -12.11
CA ALA A 79 7.12 -17.50 -12.23
C ALA A 79 5.74 -17.57 -11.57
N ARG A 80 5.58 -16.96 -10.39
CA ARG A 80 4.27 -16.88 -9.72
C ARG A 80 3.26 -16.08 -10.55
N LYS A 81 3.66 -14.96 -11.16
CA LYS A 81 2.79 -14.18 -12.05
C LYS A 81 2.35 -14.96 -13.27
N ALA A 82 3.25 -15.73 -13.88
CA ALA A 82 2.91 -16.60 -15.00
C ALA A 82 1.83 -17.61 -14.61
N LEU A 83 2.03 -18.28 -13.46
CA LEU A 83 1.06 -19.23 -12.91
C LEU A 83 -0.28 -18.58 -12.56
N GLU A 84 -0.28 -17.37 -12.00
CA GLU A 84 -1.52 -16.60 -11.74
C GLU A 84 -2.31 -16.33 -13.03
N ASN A 85 -1.61 -15.99 -14.11
CA ASN A 85 -2.23 -15.78 -15.42
C ASN A 85 -2.75 -17.09 -16.01
N GLU A 86 -1.99 -18.19 -15.92
CA GLU A 86 -2.41 -19.52 -16.39
C GLU A 86 -3.67 -20.00 -15.66
N LEU A 87 -3.75 -19.78 -14.35
CA LEU A 87 -4.89 -20.18 -13.52
C LEU A 87 -6.05 -19.18 -13.56
N ASN A 88 -5.88 -17.99 -14.16
CA ASN A 88 -6.82 -16.88 -14.11
C ASN A 88 -7.22 -16.47 -12.66
N VAL A 89 -6.28 -16.54 -11.72
CA VAL A 89 -6.49 -16.18 -10.31
C VAL A 89 -5.61 -14.98 -9.93
N SER A 90 -6.16 -14.05 -9.15
CA SER A 90 -5.41 -12.93 -8.59
C SER A 90 -5.07 -13.19 -7.12
N LEU A 91 -3.78 -13.36 -6.82
CA LEU A 91 -3.30 -13.48 -5.44
C LEU A 91 -2.94 -12.10 -4.87
N MET A 92 -3.21 -11.86 -3.58
CA MET A 92 -2.88 -10.59 -2.92
C MET A 92 -1.40 -10.18 -3.02
N VAL A 93 -0.50 -11.14 -3.19
CA VAL A 93 0.95 -10.91 -3.22
C VAL A 93 1.47 -10.78 -4.65
N GLY A 94 0.69 -11.11 -5.69
CA GLY A 94 1.17 -11.49 -7.02
C GLY A 94 2.18 -10.58 -7.72
N LYS A 95 2.24 -9.29 -7.37
CA LYS A 95 3.22 -8.34 -7.94
C LYS A 95 4.44 -8.03 -7.07
N SER A 96 4.46 -8.50 -5.83
CA SER A 96 5.40 -8.12 -4.77
C SER A 96 6.08 -9.35 -4.15
N ALA A 97 7.24 -9.14 -3.53
CA ALA A 97 7.94 -10.23 -2.83
C ALA A 97 7.22 -10.63 -1.54
N ASN A 98 6.55 -9.68 -0.87
CA ASN A 98 5.81 -9.92 0.36
C ASN A 98 4.60 -8.99 0.51
N ILE A 99 3.71 -9.33 1.44
CA ILE A 99 2.47 -8.59 1.72
C ILE A 99 2.76 -7.13 2.08
N MET A 100 3.80 -6.87 2.88
CA MET A 100 4.15 -5.50 3.30
C MET A 100 4.58 -4.62 2.12
N GLU A 101 5.31 -5.20 1.16
CA GLU A 101 5.68 -4.54 -0.08
C GLU A 101 4.46 -4.33 -0.97
N ALA A 102 3.56 -5.31 -1.06
CA ALA A 102 2.27 -5.17 -1.74
C ALA A 102 1.47 -3.98 -1.19
N GLU A 103 1.32 -3.90 0.14
CA GLU A 103 0.62 -2.82 0.82
C GLU A 103 1.29 -1.47 0.57
N ARG A 104 2.63 -1.42 0.60
CA ARG A 104 3.39 -0.21 0.31
C ARG A 104 3.16 0.26 -1.12
N LEU A 105 3.24 -0.63 -2.11
CA LEU A 105 2.99 -0.34 -3.51
C LEU A 105 1.55 0.15 -3.72
N ASN A 106 0.57 -0.53 -3.11
CA ASN A 106 -0.82 -0.13 -3.15
C ASN A 106 -1.05 1.26 -2.53
N LYS A 107 -0.35 1.59 -1.45
CA LYS A 107 -0.41 2.92 -0.82
C LYS A 107 0.20 4.00 -1.72
N LEU A 108 1.32 3.70 -2.38
CA LEU A 108 1.96 4.59 -3.35
C LEU A 108 1.06 4.83 -4.55
N GLU A 109 0.50 3.78 -5.15
CA GLU A 109 -0.40 3.89 -6.31
C GLU A 109 -1.67 4.70 -5.96
N LYS A 110 -2.25 4.48 -4.78
CA LYS A 110 -3.37 5.29 -4.27
C LYS A 110 -2.96 6.76 -4.10
N ARG A 111 -1.75 7.05 -3.63
CA ARG A 111 -1.22 8.41 -3.48
C ARG A 111 -1.02 9.06 -4.85
N GLU A 112 -0.45 8.35 -5.81
CA GLU A 112 -0.27 8.85 -7.19
C GLU A 112 -1.60 9.14 -7.86
N LYS A 113 -2.58 8.24 -7.76
CA LYS A 113 -3.94 8.47 -8.26
C LYS A 113 -4.58 9.72 -7.64
N ARG A 114 -4.42 9.94 -6.33
CA ARG A 114 -4.88 11.16 -5.66
C ARG A 114 -4.15 12.41 -6.16
N ASN A 115 -2.83 12.33 -6.34
CA ASN A 115 -2.04 13.46 -6.84
C ASN A 115 -2.44 13.84 -8.28
N LYS A 116 -2.65 12.84 -9.15
CA LYS A 116 -3.15 13.05 -10.52
C LYS A 116 -4.51 13.76 -10.53
N ARG A 117 -5.44 13.33 -9.66
CA ARG A 117 -6.75 13.99 -9.48
C ARG A 117 -6.65 15.42 -8.94
N LYS A 118 -5.71 15.68 -8.02
CA LYS A 118 -5.47 17.04 -7.52
C LYS A 118 -4.93 17.95 -8.62
N TYR A 119 -3.98 17.47 -9.41
CA TYR A 119 -3.48 18.19 -10.58
C TYR A 119 -4.61 18.49 -11.57
N SER A 120 -5.37 17.47 -12.00
CA SER A 120 -6.48 17.67 -12.94
C SER A 120 -7.51 18.70 -12.44
N ASN A 121 -7.85 18.66 -11.15
CA ASN A 121 -8.81 19.59 -10.55
C ASN A 121 -8.26 21.03 -10.45
N ASN A 122 -6.97 21.20 -10.18
CA ASN A 122 -6.31 22.51 -10.12
C ASN A 122 -6.24 23.18 -11.50
N ILE A 123 -6.20 22.39 -12.57
CA ILE A 123 -6.14 22.86 -13.95
C ILE A 123 -7.55 23.09 -14.52
N SER A 124 -8.49 22.19 -14.24
CA SER A 124 -9.89 22.31 -14.69
C SER A 124 -10.60 23.53 -14.10
N GLY A 125 -10.22 23.97 -12.89
CA GLY A 125 -10.80 25.16 -12.25
C GLY A 125 -10.38 26.49 -12.89
N LYS A 126 -9.38 26.51 -13.76
CA LYS A 126 -8.86 27.73 -14.42
C LYS A 126 -9.26 27.83 -15.90
N GLY A 127 -10.16 26.97 -16.39
CA GLY A 127 -10.55 26.96 -17.81
C GLY A 127 -9.48 26.43 -18.76
N VAL A 128 -8.49 25.71 -18.23
CA VAL A 128 -7.37 25.10 -18.95
C VAL A 128 -7.61 23.59 -19.00
N ARG A 129 -7.35 22.95 -20.15
CA ARG A 129 -7.53 21.50 -20.33
C ARG A 129 -6.17 20.85 -20.53
N GLU A 130 -5.90 19.75 -19.86
CA GLU A 130 -4.71 18.93 -20.12
C GLU A 130 -5.06 17.71 -20.96
N HIS A 131 -4.30 17.49 -22.04
CA HIS A 131 -4.41 16.30 -22.87
C HIS A 131 -3.01 15.75 -23.15
N ASN A 132 -2.76 14.48 -22.82
CA ASN A 132 -1.48 13.79 -23.02
C ASN A 132 -0.23 14.56 -22.51
N GLY A 133 -0.35 15.23 -21.35
CA GLY A 133 0.75 16.00 -20.76
C GLY A 133 0.97 17.38 -21.38
N VAL A 134 0.13 17.80 -22.33
CA VAL A 134 0.14 19.14 -22.93
C VAL A 134 -1.00 19.97 -22.35
N VAL A 135 -0.67 21.17 -21.88
CA VAL A 135 -1.61 22.13 -21.32
C VAL A 135 -2.23 22.95 -22.46
N GLN A 136 -3.51 22.76 -22.73
CA GLN A 136 -4.27 23.52 -23.72
C GLN A 136 -4.95 24.72 -23.05
N VAL A 137 -4.53 25.91 -23.46
CA VAL A 137 -5.06 27.19 -23.00
C VAL A 137 -5.93 27.79 -24.11
N THR A 138 -7.08 28.36 -23.75
CA THR A 138 -7.95 29.02 -24.74
C THR A 138 -7.34 30.35 -25.21
N LYS A 139 -7.58 30.73 -26.47
CA LYS A 139 -7.09 32.01 -27.05
C LYS A 139 -7.51 33.23 -26.22
N LYS A 140 -8.67 33.17 -25.54
CA LYS A 140 -9.16 34.25 -24.67
C LYS A 140 -8.26 34.48 -23.46
N MET A 141 -7.78 33.42 -22.82
CA MET A 141 -6.89 33.53 -21.66
C MET A 141 -5.50 34.03 -22.04
N LEU A 142 -4.95 33.55 -23.16
CA LEU A 142 -3.70 34.07 -23.73
C LEU A 142 -3.77 35.59 -23.98
N LYS A 143 -4.88 36.06 -24.56
CA LYS A 143 -5.09 37.49 -24.85
C LYS A 143 -5.31 38.35 -23.60
N GLN A 144 -5.75 37.76 -22.49
CA GLN A 144 -5.90 38.46 -21.20
C GLN A 144 -4.56 38.56 -20.47
N TYR A 145 -3.77 37.49 -20.49
CA TYR A 145 -2.42 37.47 -19.95
C TYR A 145 -1.50 38.48 -20.65
N LEU A 146 -1.49 38.48 -21.98
CA LEU A 146 -0.72 39.44 -22.80
C LEU A 146 -1.16 40.90 -22.66
N ARG A 147 -2.35 41.17 -22.11
CA ARG A 147 -2.79 42.53 -21.78
C ARG A 147 -2.30 42.97 -20.41
N ASN A 148 -2.24 42.05 -19.45
CA ASN A 148 -1.78 42.34 -18.10
C ASN A 148 -0.26 42.50 -18.02
N ASP A 149 0.50 41.84 -18.90
CA ASP A 149 1.96 41.96 -19.00
C ASP A 149 2.44 43.26 -19.70
N LYS A 150 1.51 44.11 -20.18
CA LYS A 150 1.82 45.38 -20.87
C LYS A 150 1.63 46.61 -19.97
N ILE A 151 1.65 46.42 -18.66
CA ILE A 151 1.67 47.48 -17.64
C ILE A 151 3.04 47.49 -16.98
#